data_AF-X0TVX0-F1
#
_entry.id   AF-X0TVX0-F1
#
_cell.length_a   1.000
_cell.length_b   1.000
_cell.length_c   1.000
_cell.angle_alpha   90.00
_cell.angle_beta   90.00
_cell.angle_gamma   90.00
#
_symmetry.space_group_name_H-M   'P 1'
#
loop_
_entity.id
_entity.type
_entity.pdbx_description
1 polymer ?
#
loop_
_entity_poly.entity_id
_entity_poly.type
_entity_poly.pdbx_seq_one_letter_code
_entity_poly.pdbx_strand_id
1 'polypeptide(L)'
;RNLVGRAKNSHRGSRFPAFWGPNYDWIPDQDHGGVLMKALQAMLLQTDGSRIFLLPAWPKDWNVEFRLHAPAKTTIECTYRDGKVRSLTVTPPERKADLVIGKPQ
;
A
#
# COMPACT_ATOMS: atom_id res chain seq x y z
N ARG A 1 -10.10 9.54 -0.25
CA ARG A 1 -9.97 10.98 0.11
C ARG A 1 -8.85 11.23 1.12
N ASN A 2 -8.80 10.51 2.25
CA ASN A 2 -7.80 10.76 3.31
C ASN A 2 -6.35 10.48 2.89
N LEU A 3 -6.06 9.36 2.21
CA LEU A 3 -4.70 9.01 1.78
C LEU A 3 -4.07 10.09 0.88
N VAL A 4 -4.78 10.46 -0.21
CA VAL A 4 -4.32 11.50 -1.15
C VAL A 4 -4.17 12.86 -0.48
N GLY A 5 -5.10 13.22 0.41
CA GLY A 5 -5.02 14.49 1.15
C GLY A 5 -3.78 14.57 2.04
N ARG A 6 -3.46 13.48 2.76
CA ARG A 6 -2.25 13.38 3.57
C ARG A 6 -1.00 13.41 2.70
N ALA A 7 -0.97 12.66 1.59
CA ALA A 7 0.17 12.63 0.66
C ALA A 7 0.50 13.98 0.01
N LYS A 8 -0.50 14.85 -0.18
CA LYS A 8 -0.31 16.19 -0.74
C LYS A 8 0.16 17.24 0.28
N ASN A 9 0.14 16.91 1.57
CA ASN A 9 0.54 17.84 2.61
C ASN A 9 2.07 17.78 2.84
N SER A 10 2.64 18.88 3.30
CA SER A 10 4.02 18.97 3.76
C SER A 10 4.17 20.15 4.72
N HIS A 11 5.18 20.10 5.58
CA HIS A 11 5.47 21.22 6.47
C HIS A 11 6.16 22.35 5.69
N ARG A 12 5.62 23.58 5.80
CA ARG A 12 6.11 24.74 5.01
C ARG A 12 7.56 25.11 5.29
N GLY A 13 8.08 24.80 6.48
CA GLY A 13 9.48 25.03 6.84
C GLY A 13 10.45 24.00 6.27
N SER A 14 9.95 22.92 5.67
CA SER A 14 10.76 21.86 5.09
C SER A 14 11.12 22.18 3.65
N ARG A 15 12.40 22.05 3.30
CA ARG A 15 12.87 22.22 1.91
C ARG A 15 12.23 21.21 0.95
N PHE A 16 11.96 19.99 1.42
CA PHE A 16 11.42 18.90 0.62
C PHE A 16 9.98 18.57 1.02
N PRO A 17 9.11 18.20 0.06
CA PRO A 17 7.70 17.92 0.31
C PRO A 17 7.46 16.59 1.06
N ALA A 18 8.49 15.77 1.26
CA ALA A 18 8.41 14.48 1.93
C ALA A 18 8.56 14.57 3.47
N PHE A 19 8.31 15.75 4.05
CA PHE A 19 8.35 15.97 5.50
C PHE A 19 7.05 16.66 5.92
N TRP A 20 6.31 16.04 6.82
CA TRP A 20 4.94 16.42 7.20
C TRP A 20 4.91 17.26 8.47
N GLY A 21 3.73 17.78 8.83
CA GLY A 21 3.48 18.64 10.00
C GLY A 21 2.03 19.07 10.19
N PRO A 22 1.71 19.79 11.30
CA PRO A 22 2.62 20.30 12.35
C PRO A 22 2.71 19.45 13.65
N ASN A 23 2.28 18.18 13.65
CA ASN A 23 2.25 17.34 14.87
C ASN A 23 3.42 16.34 14.93
N TYR A 24 4.66 16.80 15.13
CA TYR A 24 5.84 15.93 15.22
C TYR A 24 6.82 16.39 16.30
N ASP A 25 7.75 15.52 16.69
CA ASP A 25 8.74 15.81 17.73
C ASP A 25 9.98 16.54 17.18
N TRP A 26 10.24 16.52 15.87
CA TRP A 26 11.41 17.16 15.24
C TRP A 26 11.22 17.52 13.75
N ILE A 27 12.05 18.43 13.20
CA ILE A 27 12.12 18.78 11.76
C ILE A 27 13.48 18.36 11.19
N PRO A 28 13.54 17.48 10.16
CA PRO A 28 12.41 16.97 9.40
C PRO A 28 11.71 15.76 10.04
N ASP A 29 10.38 15.75 9.99
CA ASP A 29 9.55 14.60 10.39
C ASP A 29 9.41 13.57 9.26
N GLN A 30 9.74 12.32 9.57
CA GLN A 30 9.66 11.19 8.64
C GLN A 30 8.54 10.21 8.98
N ASP A 31 8.00 10.26 10.21
CA ASP A 31 7.12 9.23 10.73
C ASP A 31 5.75 9.27 10.07
N HIS A 32 5.22 10.46 9.79
CA HIS A 32 3.97 10.58 9.04
C HIS A 32 4.09 10.02 7.62
N GLY A 33 5.24 10.23 6.97
CA GLY A 33 5.54 9.65 5.67
C GLY A 33 5.61 8.12 5.75
N GLY A 34 6.29 7.59 6.77
CA GLY A 34 6.35 6.15 7.05
C GLY A 34 4.97 5.53 7.27
N VAL A 35 4.13 6.15 8.11
CA VAL A 35 2.75 5.71 8.37
C VAL A 35 1.90 5.79 7.10
N LEU A 36 2.05 6.86 6.31
CA LEU A 36 1.37 7.01 5.02
C LEU A 36 1.72 5.87 4.06
N MET A 37 3.01 5.53 3.94
CA MET A 37 3.48 4.45 3.09
C MET A 37 3.01 3.08 3.59
N LYS A 38 3.02 2.85 4.91
CA LYS A 38 2.45 1.63 5.52
C LYS A 38 0.96 1.51 5.22
N ALA A 39 0.19 2.59 5.35
CA ALA A 39 -1.23 2.59 5.03
C ALA A 39 -1.50 2.30 3.54
N LEU A 40 -0.74 2.92 2.63
CA LEU A 40 -0.84 2.65 1.19
C LEU A 40 -0.57 1.17 0.87
N GLN A 41 0.50 0.60 1.43
CA GLN A 41 0.81 -0.82 1.25
C GLN A 41 -0.27 -1.72 1.85
N ALA A 42 -0.80 -1.39 3.04
CA ALA A 42 -1.88 -2.14 3.68
C ALA A 42 -3.22 -2.04 2.92
N MET A 43 -3.44 -1.01 2.11
CA MET A 43 -4.60 -0.96 1.22
C MET A 43 -4.47 -1.94 0.05
N LEU A 44 -3.24 -2.24 -0.39
CA LEU A 44 -2.92 -3.16 -1.48
C LEU A 44 -2.77 -4.61 -1.02
N LEU A 45 -2.18 -4.83 0.17
CA LEU A 45 -1.83 -6.15 0.65
C LEU A 45 -1.86 -6.20 2.19
N GLN A 46 -2.58 -7.16 2.74
CA GLN A 46 -2.58 -7.46 4.18
C GLN A 46 -2.34 -8.94 4.40
N THR A 47 -1.85 -9.31 5.57
CA THR A 47 -1.56 -10.70 5.92
C THR A 47 -2.05 -11.01 7.32
N ASP A 48 -2.65 -12.17 7.50
CA ASP A 48 -3.06 -12.69 8.82
C ASP A 48 -2.75 -14.19 8.87
N GLY A 49 -1.76 -14.55 9.69
CA GLY A 49 -1.16 -15.89 9.67
C GLY A 49 -0.57 -16.21 8.30
N SER A 50 -1.02 -17.33 7.69
CA SER A 50 -0.62 -17.70 6.33
C SER A 50 -1.39 -16.96 5.24
N ARG A 51 -2.57 -16.40 5.54
CA ARG A 51 -3.47 -15.79 4.56
C ARG A 51 -2.90 -14.48 4.03
N ILE A 52 -3.06 -14.27 2.73
CA ILE A 52 -2.61 -13.07 2.02
C ILE A 52 -3.83 -12.40 1.37
N PHE A 53 -4.24 -11.25 1.88
CA PHE A 53 -5.37 -10.49 1.35
C PHE A 53 -4.89 -9.49 0.29
N LEU A 54 -5.30 -9.68 -0.95
CA LEU A 54 -4.97 -8.83 -2.09
C LEU A 54 -6.07 -7.78 -2.32
N LEU A 55 -5.67 -6.52 -2.44
CA LEU A 55 -6.55 -5.36 -2.64
C LEU A 55 -7.71 -5.26 -1.61
N PRO A 56 -7.48 -5.50 -0.30
CA PRO A 56 -8.56 -5.58 0.68
C PRO A 56 -9.32 -4.25 0.89
N ALA A 57 -8.67 -3.12 0.61
CA ALA A 57 -9.25 -1.79 0.77
C ALA A 57 -8.90 -0.85 -0.40
N TRP A 58 -8.59 -1.43 -1.57
CA TRP A 58 -8.21 -0.65 -2.73
C TRP A 58 -9.44 -0.02 -3.41
N PRO A 59 -9.44 1.28 -3.75
CA PRO A 59 -10.54 1.87 -4.51
C PRO A 59 -10.63 1.25 -5.92
N LYS A 60 -11.84 0.84 -6.33
CA LYS A 60 -12.06 0.12 -7.58
C LYS A 60 -11.68 0.91 -8.84
N ASP A 61 -11.75 2.23 -8.75
CA ASP A 61 -11.48 3.13 -9.87
C ASP A 61 -9.99 3.54 -9.97
N TRP A 62 -9.14 3.04 -9.07
CA TRP A 62 -7.72 3.39 -9.05
C TRP A 62 -6.88 2.35 -9.78
N ASN A 63 -6.19 2.78 -10.83
CA ASN A 63 -5.21 1.94 -11.52
C ASN A 63 -3.92 1.85 -10.71
N VAL A 64 -3.34 0.65 -10.62
CA VAL A 64 -2.07 0.42 -9.91
C VAL A 64 -1.29 -0.76 -10.49
N GLU A 65 0.03 -0.67 -10.39
CA GLU A 65 0.96 -1.77 -10.62
C GLU A 65 1.93 -1.78 -9.45
N PHE A 66 2.07 -2.93 -8.79
CA PHE A 66 2.92 -3.02 -7.60
C PHE A 66 3.57 -4.39 -7.44
N ARG A 67 4.64 -4.38 -6.65
CA ARG A 67 5.33 -5.56 -6.13
C ARG A 67 5.54 -5.39 -4.63
N LEU A 68 4.98 -6.28 -3.82
CA LEU A 68 5.08 -6.22 -2.35
C LEU A 68 5.46 -7.57 -1.75
N HIS A 69 6.15 -7.51 -0.62
CA HIS A 69 6.51 -8.69 0.16
C HIS A 69 5.37 -9.13 1.09
N ALA A 70 5.26 -10.44 1.28
CA ALA A 70 4.45 -11.10 2.28
C ALA A 70 5.32 -12.08 3.10
N PRO A 71 4.88 -12.52 4.30
CA PRO A 71 5.58 -13.49 5.12
C PRO A 71 6.00 -14.77 4.38
N ALA A 72 6.99 -15.48 4.93
CA ALA A 72 7.59 -16.67 4.32
C ALA A 72 8.12 -16.40 2.89
N LYS A 73 8.94 -15.34 2.77
CA LYS A 73 9.70 -14.97 1.56
C LYS A 73 8.83 -14.89 0.30
N THR A 74 7.60 -14.41 0.46
CA THR A 74 6.64 -14.35 -0.65
C THR A 74 6.65 -12.96 -1.25
N THR A 75 6.48 -12.89 -2.56
CA THR A 75 6.32 -11.64 -3.31
C THR A 75 5.06 -11.72 -4.15
N ILE A 76 4.28 -10.65 -4.11
CA ILE A 76 3.04 -10.48 -4.86
C ILE A 76 3.25 -9.33 -5.85
N GLU A 77 3.13 -9.64 -7.13
CA GLU A 77 3.15 -8.68 -8.23
C GLU A 77 1.74 -8.63 -8.82
N CYS A 78 1.16 -7.44 -8.92
CA CYS A 78 -0.22 -7.29 -9.39
C CYS A 78 -0.39 -6.00 -10.18
N THR A 79 -1.03 -6.11 -11.34
CA THR A 79 -1.56 -4.97 -12.09
C THR A 79 -3.08 -4.97 -11.98
N TYR A 80 -3.65 -3.87 -11.48
CA TYR A 80 -5.08 -3.65 -11.39
C TYR A 80 -5.46 -2.44 -12.24
N ARG A 81 -6.34 -2.63 -13.23
CA ARG A 81 -6.81 -1.57 -14.12
C ARG A 81 -8.29 -1.72 -14.47
N ASP A 82 -8.99 -0.59 -14.52
CA ASP A 82 -10.42 -0.48 -14.89
C ASP A 82 -11.30 -1.42 -14.06
N GLY A 83 -11.11 -1.43 -12.75
CA GLY A 83 -11.92 -2.25 -11.85
C GLY A 83 -11.52 -3.73 -11.77
N LYS A 84 -10.47 -4.17 -12.48
CA LYS A 84 -10.11 -5.60 -12.59
C LYS A 84 -8.61 -5.86 -12.41
N VAL A 85 -8.29 -6.99 -11.80
CA VAL A 85 -6.92 -7.54 -11.81
C VAL A 85 -6.60 -7.99 -13.24
N ARG A 86 -5.54 -7.44 -13.82
CA ARG A 86 -5.06 -7.73 -15.18
C ARG A 86 -3.94 -8.75 -15.20
N SER A 87 -3.07 -8.70 -14.20
CA SER A 87 -1.99 -9.67 -14.00
C SER A 87 -1.78 -9.89 -12.50
N LEU A 88 -1.41 -11.12 -12.15
CA LEU A 88 -1.09 -11.50 -10.78
C LEU A 88 -0.04 -12.61 -10.79
N THR A 89 1.13 -12.30 -10.24
CA THR A 89 2.22 -13.25 -10.01
C THR A 89 2.46 -13.37 -8.53
N VAL A 90 2.54 -14.61 -8.04
CA VAL A 90 2.86 -14.93 -6.65
C VAL A 90 4.10 -15.81 -6.68
N THR A 91 5.13 -15.38 -5.96
CA THR A 91 6.41 -16.08 -5.89
C THR A 91 6.70 -16.40 -4.43
N PRO A 92 6.82 -17.67 -4.02
CA PRO A 92 6.75 -18.85 -4.88
C PRO A 92 5.29 -19.26 -5.23
N PRO A 93 5.03 -19.95 -6.36
CA PRO A 93 3.68 -20.16 -6.90
C PRO A 93 2.70 -20.92 -5.99
N GLU A 94 3.19 -21.81 -5.13
CA GLU A 94 2.38 -22.57 -4.17
C GLU A 94 1.65 -21.67 -3.18
N ARG A 95 2.18 -20.47 -2.90
CA ARG A 95 1.56 -19.49 -2.01
C ARG A 95 0.31 -18.85 -2.62
N LYS A 96 -0.01 -19.12 -3.89
CA LYS A 96 -1.31 -18.73 -4.48
C LYS A 96 -2.49 -19.31 -3.70
N ALA A 97 -2.33 -20.48 -3.08
CA ALA A 97 -3.38 -21.11 -2.28
C ALA A 97 -3.76 -20.28 -1.03
N ASP A 98 -2.86 -19.42 -0.55
CA ASP A 98 -3.11 -18.55 0.60
C ASP A 98 -3.77 -17.22 0.23
N LEU A 99 -3.93 -16.94 -1.07
CA LEU A 99 -4.38 -15.64 -1.55
C LEU A 99 -5.90 -15.51 -1.48
N VAL A 100 -6.37 -14.45 -0.83
CA VAL A 100 -7.77 -14.03 -0.79
C VAL A 100 -7.88 -12.69 -1.50
N ILE A 101 -8.58 -12.66 -2.63
CA ILE A 101 -8.84 -11.40 -3.34
C ILE A 101 -9.95 -10.66 -2.62
N GLY A 102 -9.62 -9.49 -2.07
CA GLY A 102 -10.58 -8.58 -1.44
C GLY A 102 -11.61 -8.06 -2.44
N LYS A 103 -12.59 -7.32 -1.93
CA LYS A 103 -13.55 -6.59 -2.77
C LYS A 103 -13.09 -5.12 -2.86
N PRO A 104 -12.50 -4.68 -3.99
CA PRO A 104 -12.18 -3.28 -4.18
C PRO A 104 -13.42 -2.40 -3.95
N GLN A 105 -13.22 -1.26 -3.28
CA GLN A 105 -14.29 -0.39 -2.77
C GLN A 105 -14.70 0.67 -3.79
#